data_AF-A0A833T209-F1
#
_entry.id   AF-A0A833T209-F1
#
_cell.length_a   1.000
_cell.length_b   1.000
_cell.length_c   1.000
_cell.angle_alpha   90.00
_cell.angle_beta   90.00
_cell.angle_gamma   90.00
#
_symmetry.space_group_name_H-M   'P 1'
#
loop_
_entity.id
_entity.type
_entity.pdbx_description
1 polymer ?
#
loop_
_entity_poly.entity_id
_entity_poly.type
_entity_poly.pdbx_seq_one_letter_code
_entity_poly.pdbx_strand_id
1 'polypeptide(L)'
;MKLQRGSIDPGGPNNDNLRIKRYIAKYTINPAIANGFSEYVVSVEVGKLADLVLWKPSFFGAKPEMIVKGGAVAWANMGDPNASIPTPEPVMMRPMFGAYGKVGSAHSIDFFSARHESLLCPLPSLSLFSLSFFLVSKFVLVFLSLISLTNRQL
;
A
#
# COMPACT_ATOMS: atom_id res chain seq x y z
N MET A 1 -6.29 29.52 -1.98
CA MET A 1 -4.95 29.85 -2.54
C MET A 1 -4.98 30.14 -4.03
N LYS A 2 -5.43 29.23 -4.91
CA LYS A 2 -5.51 29.50 -6.37
C LYS A 2 -6.30 30.77 -6.69
N LEU A 3 -7.54 30.86 -6.18
CA LEU A 3 -8.44 31.98 -6.43
C LEU A 3 -7.89 33.34 -5.97
N GLN A 4 -7.11 33.37 -4.89
CA GLN A 4 -6.59 34.61 -4.30
C GLN A 4 -5.19 34.98 -4.82
N ARG A 5 -4.34 34.00 -5.16
CA ARG A 5 -2.92 34.22 -5.50
C ARG A 5 -2.54 33.88 -6.93
N GLY A 6 -3.48 33.42 -7.77
CA GLY A 6 -3.20 33.08 -9.16
C GLY A 6 -2.36 31.80 -9.32
N SER A 7 -1.67 31.63 -10.45
CA SER A 7 -0.76 30.50 -10.71
C SER A 7 0.49 30.56 -9.81
N ILE A 8 1.08 29.41 -9.48
CA ILE A 8 2.38 29.37 -8.78
C ILE A 8 3.54 29.62 -9.76
N ASP A 9 3.39 29.19 -11.00
CA ASP A 9 4.35 29.41 -12.07
C ASP A 9 3.62 30.14 -13.23
N PRO A 10 3.77 31.47 -13.34
CA PRO A 10 3.09 32.25 -14.37
C PRO A 10 3.62 32.01 -15.79
N GLY A 11 4.86 31.50 -15.92
CA GLY A 11 5.49 31.21 -17.22
C GLY A 11 5.41 29.74 -17.64
N GLY A 12 4.86 28.90 -16.78
CA GLY A 12 4.74 27.46 -17.00
C GLY A 12 3.52 27.06 -17.86
N PRO A 13 3.38 25.75 -18.12
CA PRO A 13 2.21 25.20 -18.81
C PRO A 13 0.91 25.49 -18.05
N ASN A 14 -0.21 25.59 -18.77
CA ASN A 14 -1.54 25.91 -18.22
C ASN A 14 -2.14 24.74 -17.40
N ASN A 15 -1.51 24.40 -16.27
CA ASN A 15 -1.96 23.38 -15.33
C ASN A 15 -1.56 23.72 -13.90
N ASP A 16 -2.18 23.05 -12.93
CA ASP A 16 -1.88 23.24 -11.51
C ASP A 16 -0.91 22.16 -10.96
N ASN A 17 -0.17 21.44 -11.81
CA ASN A 17 0.57 20.24 -11.39
C ASN A 17 1.58 20.50 -10.26
N LEU A 18 2.30 21.62 -10.33
CA LEU A 18 3.25 22.02 -9.29
C LEU A 18 2.53 22.25 -7.95
N ARG A 19 1.36 22.89 -7.98
CA ARG A 19 0.52 23.04 -6.79
C ARG A 19 0.04 21.68 -6.30
N ILE A 20 -0.53 20.84 -7.17
CA ILE A 20 -1.07 19.54 -6.80
C ILE A 20 0.00 18.69 -6.12
N LYS A 21 1.19 18.55 -6.72
CA LYS A 21 2.32 17.82 -6.15
C LYS A 21 2.70 18.35 -4.77
N ARG A 22 2.79 19.68 -4.62
CA ARG A 22 3.11 20.33 -3.34
C ARG A 22 2.08 20.02 -2.24
N TYR A 23 0.80 19.93 -2.58
CA TYR A 23 -0.25 19.67 -1.60
C TYR A 23 -0.41 18.18 -1.28
N ILE A 24 -0.30 17.30 -2.29
CA ILE A 24 -0.32 15.85 -2.08
C ILE A 24 0.81 15.44 -1.12
N ALA A 25 2.02 15.98 -1.30
CA ALA A 25 3.16 15.67 -0.45
C ALA A 25 2.93 15.96 1.05
N LYS A 26 2.03 16.89 1.41
CA LYS A 26 1.78 17.29 2.80
C LYS A 26 1.13 16.21 3.65
N TYR A 27 0.32 15.36 3.05
CA TYR A 27 -0.36 14.25 3.73
C TYR A 27 0.11 12.89 3.24
N THR A 28 1.05 12.87 2.30
CA THR A 28 1.76 11.66 1.89
C THR A 28 3.21 11.69 2.40
N ILE A 29 4.17 11.95 1.52
CA ILE A 29 5.58 11.66 1.77
C ILE A 29 6.18 12.47 2.92
N ASN A 30 5.74 13.70 3.16
CA ASN A 30 6.33 14.54 4.20
C ASN A 30 6.08 13.97 5.62
N PRO A 31 4.85 13.57 6.00
CA PRO A 31 4.61 12.83 7.23
C PRO A 31 5.45 11.55 7.35
N ALA A 32 5.63 10.80 6.26
CA ALA A 32 6.38 9.56 6.30
C ALA A 32 7.88 9.80 6.53
N ILE A 33 8.45 10.85 5.93
CA ILE A 33 9.83 11.27 6.19
C ILE A 33 9.98 11.77 7.63
N ALA A 34 9.06 12.61 8.10
CA ALA A 34 9.12 13.18 9.44
C ALA A 34 9.10 12.13 10.56
N ASN A 35 8.40 11.02 10.34
CA ASN A 35 8.30 9.90 11.28
C ASN A 35 9.30 8.76 11.00
N GLY A 36 10.13 8.85 9.96
CA GLY A 36 11.18 7.87 9.67
C GLY A 36 10.72 6.55 9.03
N PHE A 37 9.58 6.52 8.34
CA PHE A 37 9.05 5.31 7.69
C PHE A 37 8.78 5.47 6.18
N SER A 38 9.35 6.52 5.54
CA SER A 38 9.16 6.83 4.12
C SER A 38 9.63 5.77 3.14
N GLU A 39 10.49 4.84 3.58
CA GLU A 39 10.97 3.71 2.78
C GLU A 39 9.87 2.67 2.55
N TYR A 40 8.88 2.57 3.44
CA TYR A 40 7.91 1.48 3.43
C TYR A 40 6.56 1.86 2.81
N VAL A 41 6.12 3.11 2.94
CA VAL A 41 4.72 3.48 2.65
C VAL A 41 4.59 4.82 1.94
N VAL A 42 3.36 5.12 1.51
CA VAL A 42 2.85 6.47 1.24
C VAL A 42 3.27 7.12 -0.09
N SER A 43 4.24 6.57 -0.82
CA SER A 43 4.45 6.92 -2.24
C SER A 43 4.30 5.72 -3.18
N VAL A 44 3.93 6.01 -4.43
CA VAL A 44 3.72 4.99 -5.48
C VAL A 44 5.05 4.72 -6.16
N GLU A 45 5.91 3.98 -5.48
CA GLU A 45 7.26 3.59 -5.92
C GLU A 45 7.43 2.08 -5.79
N VAL A 46 8.25 1.49 -6.68
CA VAL A 46 8.56 0.06 -6.64
C VAL A 46 9.30 -0.27 -5.34
N GLY A 47 8.90 -1.36 -4.68
CA GLY A 47 9.49 -1.80 -3.42
C GLY A 47 8.78 -1.30 -2.16
N LYS A 48 7.82 -0.37 -2.29
CA LYS A 48 6.97 0.07 -1.17
C LYS A 48 5.73 -0.80 -1.02
N LEU A 49 5.12 -0.75 0.16
CA LEU A 49 3.86 -1.42 0.43
C LEU A 49 2.77 -0.89 -0.51
N ALA A 50 1.96 -1.80 -1.06
CA ALA A 50 0.89 -1.49 -1.99
C ALA A 50 -0.34 -0.90 -1.28
N ASP A 51 -0.16 0.29 -0.71
CA ASP A 51 -1.21 1.10 -0.09
C ASP A 51 -1.68 2.16 -1.08
N LEU A 52 -2.82 1.90 -1.71
CA LEU A 52 -3.34 2.71 -2.81
C LEU A 52 -4.78 3.12 -2.55
N VAL A 53 -5.14 4.32 -2.99
CA VAL A 53 -6.52 4.79 -2.95
C VAL A 53 -6.96 5.13 -4.36
N LEU A 54 -8.03 4.50 -4.80
CA LEU A 54 -8.63 4.73 -6.11
C LEU A 54 -9.74 5.77 -6.00
N TRP A 55 -9.74 6.70 -6.95
CA TRP A 55 -10.65 7.84 -6.98
C TRP A 55 -11.28 7.96 -8.36
N LYS A 56 -12.59 8.23 -8.37
CA LYS A 56 -13.24 8.85 -9.52
C LYS A 56 -12.85 10.34 -9.54
N PRO A 57 -12.44 10.91 -10.70
CA PRO A 57 -12.05 12.32 -10.77
C PRO A 57 -13.10 13.29 -10.21
N SER A 58 -14.39 12.98 -10.36
CA SER A 58 -15.50 13.77 -9.82
C SER A 58 -15.59 13.81 -8.29
N PHE A 59 -15.01 12.83 -7.59
CA PHE A 59 -15.05 12.70 -6.13
C PHE A 59 -13.66 12.81 -5.48
N PHE A 60 -12.65 13.24 -6.24
CA PHE A 60 -11.27 13.32 -5.77
C PHE A 60 -11.15 14.19 -4.51
N GLY A 61 -10.58 13.60 -3.45
CA GLY A 61 -10.37 14.27 -2.17
C GLY A 61 -11.58 14.29 -1.22
N ALA A 62 -12.75 13.83 -1.65
CA ALA A 62 -13.95 13.76 -0.81
C ALA A 62 -14.36 12.33 -0.46
N LYS A 63 -14.64 11.49 -1.47
CA LYS A 63 -15.07 10.09 -1.29
C LYS A 63 -14.31 9.16 -2.24
N PRO A 64 -13.42 8.30 -1.73
CA PRO A 64 -12.72 7.34 -2.59
C PRO A 64 -13.67 6.24 -3.05
N GLU A 65 -13.31 5.57 -4.14
CA GLU A 65 -14.05 4.39 -4.63
C GLU A 65 -13.58 3.12 -3.93
N MET A 66 -12.27 2.98 -3.72
CA MET A 66 -11.65 1.79 -3.16
C MET A 66 -10.35 2.16 -2.44
N ILE A 67 -10.09 1.47 -1.33
CA ILE A 67 -8.86 1.56 -0.55
C ILE A 67 -8.20 0.18 -0.56
N VAL A 68 -7.00 0.12 -1.11
CA VAL A 68 -6.14 -1.06 -1.16
C VAL A 68 -5.07 -0.90 -0.08
N LYS A 69 -4.90 -1.94 0.74
CA LYS A 69 -3.90 -2.01 1.81
C LYS A 69 -3.06 -3.26 1.60
N GLY A 70 -1.74 -3.09 1.47
CA GLY A 70 -0.81 -4.20 1.26
C GLY A 70 -1.20 -5.16 0.12
N GLY A 71 -1.84 -4.65 -0.93
CA GLY A 71 -2.30 -5.42 -2.09
C GLY A 71 -3.71 -6.04 -1.99
N ALA A 72 -4.38 -5.96 -0.84
CA ALA A 72 -5.76 -6.41 -0.65
C ALA A 72 -6.73 -5.23 -0.55
N VAL A 73 -7.95 -5.39 -1.07
CA VAL A 73 -8.99 -4.37 -0.92
C VAL A 73 -9.49 -4.37 0.52
N ALA A 74 -9.19 -3.31 1.26
CA ALA A 74 -9.60 -3.15 2.65
C ALA A 74 -11.01 -2.56 2.74
N TRP A 75 -11.30 -1.56 1.90
CA TRP A 75 -12.60 -0.90 1.86
C TRP A 75 -12.99 -0.53 0.44
N ALA A 76 -14.27 -0.58 0.10
CA ALA A 76 -14.77 -0.09 -1.18
C ALA A 76 -16.21 0.42 -1.07
N ASN A 77 -16.58 1.31 -1.98
CA ASN A 77 -17.98 1.71 -2.17
C ASN A 77 -18.74 0.54 -2.78
N MET A 78 -19.73 0.05 -2.04
CA MET A 78 -20.52 -1.12 -2.40
C MET A 78 -22.00 -0.83 -2.18
N GLY A 79 -22.80 -1.25 -3.16
CA GLY A 79 -24.25 -1.19 -3.15
C GLY A 79 -24.91 -2.18 -2.18
N ASP A 80 -26.16 -2.51 -2.48
CA ASP A 80 -26.90 -3.58 -1.80
C ASP A 80 -26.23 -4.95 -2.04
N PRO A 81 -25.76 -5.66 -0.98
CA PRO A 81 -25.16 -6.99 -1.12
C PRO A 81 -26.10 -8.07 -1.65
N ASN A 82 -27.42 -7.86 -1.58
CA ASN A 82 -28.40 -8.81 -2.09
C ASN A 82 -28.79 -8.54 -3.56
N ALA A 83 -28.27 -7.47 -4.16
CA ALA A 83 -28.56 -7.18 -5.55
C ALA A 83 -27.73 -8.05 -6.51
N SER A 84 -28.16 -8.12 -7.77
CA SER A 84 -27.51 -8.96 -8.79
C SER A 84 -26.11 -8.48 -9.21
N ILE A 85 -25.82 -7.19 -9.01
CA ILE A 85 -24.55 -6.54 -9.31
C ILE A 85 -24.17 -5.61 -8.14
N PRO A 86 -22.90 -5.19 -7.99
CA PRO A 86 -22.44 -4.46 -6.80
C PRO A 86 -22.79 -2.96 -6.76
N THR A 87 -23.45 -2.43 -7.79
CA THR A 87 -23.78 -1.01 -7.98
C THR A 87 -25.17 -0.51 -7.54
N PRO A 88 -26.21 -1.35 -7.29
CA PRO A 88 -27.52 -0.89 -6.91
C PRO A 88 -27.52 -0.23 -5.54
N GLU A 89 -28.37 0.77 -5.37
CA GLU A 89 -28.43 1.56 -4.14
C GLU A 89 -28.96 0.72 -2.95
N PRO A 90 -28.51 1.00 -1.71
CA PRO A 90 -27.68 2.12 -1.29
C PRO A 90 -26.17 1.87 -1.40
N VAL A 91 -25.47 2.74 -2.14
CA VAL A 91 -24.01 2.69 -2.27
C VAL A 91 -23.36 3.40 -1.08
N MET A 92 -22.65 2.63 -0.27
CA MET A 92 -21.94 3.12 0.91
C MET A 92 -20.56 2.50 1.01
N MET A 93 -19.66 3.16 1.75
CA MET A 93 -18.31 2.68 1.99
C MET A 93 -18.37 1.51 2.97
N ARG A 94 -17.97 0.31 2.54
CA ARG A 94 -18.07 -0.92 3.35
C ARG A 94 -16.69 -1.58 3.52
N PRO A 95 -16.46 -2.25 4.66
CA PRO A 95 -15.28 -3.08 4.85
C PRO A 95 -15.33 -4.30 3.92
N MET A 96 -14.21 -4.58 3.27
CA MET A 96 -14.02 -5.68 2.32
C MET A 96 -13.17 -6.80 2.95
N PHE A 97 -12.92 -7.88 2.21
CA PHE A 97 -12.14 -9.04 2.70
C PHE A 97 -10.78 -8.67 3.32
N GLY A 98 -10.12 -7.62 2.84
CA GLY A 98 -8.86 -7.12 3.39
C GLY A 98 -8.96 -6.59 4.83
N ALA A 99 -10.16 -6.30 5.33
CA ALA A 99 -10.38 -5.80 6.69
C ALA A 99 -10.74 -6.90 7.71
N TYR A 100 -11.01 -8.13 7.27
CA TYR A 100 -11.50 -9.19 8.16
C TYR A 100 -10.41 -10.18 8.60
N GLY A 101 -10.56 -10.74 9.80
CA GLY A 101 -9.69 -11.78 10.33
C GLY A 101 -8.22 -11.34 10.45
N LYS A 102 -7.29 -12.27 10.18
CA LYS A 102 -5.84 -12.04 10.21
C LYS A 102 -5.30 -11.38 8.93
N VAL A 103 -6.16 -11.19 7.92
CA VAL A 103 -5.78 -10.58 6.64
C VAL A 103 -5.36 -9.13 6.88
N GLY A 104 -6.09 -8.40 7.73
CA GLY A 104 -5.72 -7.04 8.11
C GLY A 104 -4.30 -6.93 8.64
N SER A 105 -3.93 -7.79 9.60
CA SER A 105 -2.56 -7.83 10.16
C SER A 105 -1.51 -8.29 9.14
N ALA A 106 -1.87 -9.16 8.20
CA ALA A 106 -0.94 -9.64 7.18
C ALA A 106 -0.60 -8.57 6.12
N HIS A 107 -1.46 -7.57 5.96
CA HIS A 107 -1.28 -6.46 5.00
C HIS A 107 -0.93 -5.12 5.67
N SER A 108 -0.72 -5.09 6.99
CA SER A 108 -0.32 -3.90 7.74
C SER A 108 1.09 -4.03 8.31
N ILE A 109 1.69 -2.89 8.63
CA ILE A 109 2.99 -2.80 9.28
C ILE A 109 2.80 -1.95 10.54
N ASP A 110 3.25 -2.46 11.67
CA ASP A 110 3.29 -1.73 12.93
C ASP A 110 4.69 -1.12 13.11
N PHE A 111 4.76 0.21 13.15
CA PHE A 111 6.02 0.93 13.37
C PHE A 111 6.24 1.15 14.87
N PHE A 112 7.39 0.69 15.37
CA PHE A 112 7.78 0.83 16.77
C PHE A 112 9.21 1.36 16.89
N SER A 113 9.57 1.85 18.08
CA SER A 113 10.94 2.28 18.36
C SER A 113 11.90 1.09 18.40
N ALA A 114 13.16 1.30 18.03
CA ALA A 114 14.19 0.25 18.07
C ALA A 114 14.36 -0.39 19.47
N ARG A 115 14.13 0.38 20.55
CA ARG A 115 14.15 -0.17 21.92
C ARG A 115 13.04 -1.20 22.13
N HIS A 116 11.85 -0.98 21.57
CA HIS A 116 10.75 -1.91 21.70
C HIS A 116 11.04 -3.24 20.98
N GLU A 117 11.75 -3.19 19.84
CA GLU A 117 12.17 -4.38 19.09
C GLU A 117 13.03 -5.32 19.94
N SER A 118 14.00 -4.78 20.68
CA SER A 118 14.88 -5.57 21.55
C SER A 118 14.16 -6.28 22.71
N LEU A 119 12.95 -5.84 23.06
CA LEU A 119 12.13 -6.49 24.10
C LEU A 119 11.29 -7.64 23.53
N LEU A 120 10.89 -7.56 22.26
CA LEU A 120 10.14 -8.61 21.55
C LEU A 120 11.07 -9.74 21.08
N CYS A 121 12.30 -9.39 20.66
CA CYS A 121 13.35 -10.34 20.30
C CYS A 121 14.58 -10.12 21.20
N PRO A 122 14.72 -10.84 22.33
CA PRO A 122 15.84 -10.66 23.27
C PRO A 122 17.17 -11.24 22.76
N LEU A 123 17.25 -11.69 21.50
CA LEU A 123 18.48 -12.23 20.92
C LEU A 123 19.23 -11.14 20.15
N PRO A 124 20.53 -10.91 20.46
CA PRO A 124 21.31 -9.93 19.74
C PRO A 124 21.65 -10.48 18.35
N SER A 125 21.55 -9.62 17.35
CA SER A 125 22.07 -9.78 15.99
C SER A 125 21.49 -10.92 15.15
N LEU A 126 20.58 -10.56 14.24
CA LEU A 126 20.65 -10.92 12.82
C LEU A 126 19.51 -10.17 12.11
N SER A 127 19.88 -9.46 11.04
CA SER A 127 18.99 -8.74 10.13
C SER A 127 17.81 -9.61 9.68
N LEU A 128 16.66 -9.41 10.33
CA LEU A 128 15.41 -10.14 10.07
C LEU A 128 14.70 -9.77 8.75
N PHE A 129 15.30 -8.89 7.92
CA PHE A 129 14.84 -8.66 6.56
C PHE A 129 15.32 -9.73 5.55
N SER A 130 16.23 -10.63 5.95
CA SER A 130 16.77 -11.68 5.07
C SER A 130 16.03 -13.03 5.19
N LEU A 131 15.42 -13.34 6.35
CA LEU A 131 15.00 -14.71 6.64
C LEU A 131 13.66 -15.14 5.99
N SER A 132 12.75 -14.20 5.73
CA SER A 132 11.48 -14.52 5.07
C SER A 132 11.62 -14.73 3.56
N PHE A 133 12.62 -14.12 2.92
CA PHE A 133 12.91 -14.33 1.49
C PHE A 133 13.78 -15.57 1.24
N PHE A 134 14.64 -15.95 2.19
CA PHE A 134 15.51 -17.12 2.05
C PHE A 134 14.77 -18.46 2.14
N LEU A 135 13.70 -18.55 2.93
CA LEU A 135 12.97 -19.81 3.09
C LEU A 135 12.13 -20.15 1.84
N VAL A 136 11.55 -19.15 1.18
CA VAL A 136 10.78 -19.35 -0.06
C VAL A 136 11.70 -19.58 -1.27
N SER A 137 12.84 -18.87 -1.36
CA SER A 137 13.80 -19.04 -2.46
C SER A 137 14.51 -20.41 -2.43
N LYS A 138 14.91 -20.92 -1.25
CA LYS A 138 15.51 -22.25 -1.14
C LYS A 138 14.53 -23.37 -1.46
N PHE A 139 13.23 -23.22 -1.15
CA PHE A 139 12.23 -24.24 -1.49
C PHE A 139 12.01 -24.35 -3.01
N VAL A 140 11.98 -23.22 -3.73
CA VAL A 140 11.80 -23.20 -5.19
C VAL A 140 13.04 -23.75 -5.92
N LEU A 141 14.26 -23.44 -5.45
CA LEU A 141 15.50 -23.96 -6.04
C LEU A 141 15.69 -25.48 -5.80
N VAL A 142 15.28 -26.01 -4.65
CA VAL A 142 15.31 -27.46 -4.38
C VAL A 142 14.30 -28.19 -5.27
N PHE A 143 13.11 -27.62 -5.49
CA PHE A 143 12.09 -28.23 -6.35
C PHE A 143 12.49 -28.26 -7.84
N LEU A 144 13.12 -27.19 -8.34
CA LEU A 144 13.63 -27.13 -9.71
C LEU A 144 14.84 -28.07 -9.93
N SER A 145 15.68 -28.28 -8.92
CA SER A 145 16.79 -29.23 -9.01
C SER A 145 16.30 -30.69 -9.04
N LEU A 146 15.25 -31.03 -8.29
CA LEU A 146 14.64 -32.36 -8.28
C LEU A 146 13.94 -32.71 -9.61
N ILE A 147 13.30 -31.74 -10.27
CA ILE A 147 12.66 -31.93 -11.59
C ILE A 147 13.70 -32.12 -12.71
N SER A 148 14.85 -31.45 -12.62
CA SER A 148 15.95 -31.60 -13.59
C SER A 148 16.64 -32.97 -13.48
N LEU A 149 16.71 -33.55 -12.28
CA LEU A 149 17.29 -34.88 -12.05
C LEU A 149 16.37 -36.03 -12.47
N THR A 150 15.04 -35.85 -12.47
CA THR A 150 14.09 -36.89 -12.90
C THR A 150 13.91 -36.97 -14.41
N ASN A 151 14.14 -35.89 -15.15
CA ASN A 151 14.03 -35.86 -16.63
C ASN A 151 15.29 -36.36 -17.37
N ARG A 152 16.30 -36.87 -16.66
CA ARG A 152 17.56 -37.36 -17.26
C ARG A 152 17.68 -38.89 -17.34
N GLN A 153 16.60 -39.61 -17.04
CA GLN A 153 16.55 -41.08 -17.01
C GLN A 153 15.36 -41.67 -17.83
N LEU A 154 14.82 -40.90 -18.77
CA LEU A 154 13.93 -41.37 -19.84
C LEU A 154 14.49 -40.94 -21.19
#